data_AF-A0A4V3HCZ3-F1
#
_entry.id   AF-A0A4V3HCZ3-F1
#
_cell.length_a   1.000
_cell.length_b   1.000
_cell.length_c   1.000
_cell.angle_alpha   90.00
_cell.angle_beta   90.00
_cell.angle_gamma   90.00
#
_symmetry.space_group_name_H-M   'P 1'
#
loop_
_entity.id
_entity.type
_entity.pdbx_description
1 polymer ?
#
loop_
_entity_poly.entity_id
_entity_poly.type
_entity_poly.pdbx_seq_one_letter_code
_entity_poly.pdbx_strand_id
1 'polypeptide(L)'
;MTTCMSNESNESSVLLAHLPALPRDGDAPVFGAPWEAAAFAMTLALHRRGVFTWAEWAATLHEAIRDAQAEGDPDRGDTYYRHWLTALERIAAAKGCVTSEGLLERRDAWDRAARRTPHGQPIEL
;
A
#
# COMPACT_ATOMS: atom_id res chain seq x y z
N MET A 1 -15.35 -29.75 -27.48
CA MET A 1 -15.49 -28.45 -26.81
C MET A 1 -16.25 -28.67 -25.51
N THR A 2 -15.66 -28.22 -24.39
CA THR A 2 -16.32 -27.90 -23.10
C THR A 2 -16.82 -29.11 -22.29
N THR A 3 -16.26 -29.45 -21.13
CA THR A 3 -16.55 -28.79 -19.84
C THR A 3 -15.63 -29.41 -18.76
N CYS A 4 -14.67 -28.65 -18.21
CA CYS A 4 -13.88 -29.06 -17.03
C CYS A 4 -13.67 -27.94 -15.98
N MET A 5 -14.33 -26.78 -16.08
CA MET A 5 -14.04 -25.62 -15.20
C MET A 5 -15.14 -25.30 -14.16
N SER A 6 -16.08 -26.21 -13.89
CA SER A 6 -17.23 -25.89 -13.01
C SER A 6 -17.21 -26.56 -11.64
N ASN A 7 -16.23 -27.42 -11.32
CA ASN A 7 -16.27 -28.21 -10.09
C ASN A 7 -15.41 -27.67 -8.93
N GLU A 8 -14.41 -26.81 -9.17
CA GLU A 8 -13.54 -26.29 -8.09
C GLU A 8 -14.17 -25.10 -7.34
N SER A 9 -14.95 -24.25 -8.02
CA SER A 9 -15.58 -23.08 -7.39
C SER A 9 -16.70 -23.44 -6.41
N ASN A 10 -17.33 -24.60 -6.58
CA ASN A 10 -18.43 -25.05 -5.71
C ASN A 10 -17.92 -25.61 -4.37
N GLU A 11 -16.77 -26.29 -4.36
CA GLU A 11 -16.24 -26.90 -3.13
C GLU A 11 -15.62 -25.87 -2.18
N SER A 12 -14.94 -24.84 -2.70
CA SER A 12 -14.45 -23.72 -1.89
C SER A 12 -15.58 -22.96 -1.19
N SER A 13 -16.72 -22.78 -1.87
CA SER A 13 -17.90 -22.12 -1.30
C SER A 13 -18.52 -22.94 -0.15
N VAL A 14 -18.54 -24.26 -0.25
CA VAL A 14 -19.08 -25.15 0.79
C VAL A 14 -18.14 -25.22 2.00
N LEU A 15 -16.82 -25.22 1.78
CA LEU A 15 -15.83 -25.22 2.85
C LEU A 15 -15.88 -23.91 3.67
N LEU A 16 -16.05 -22.77 3.00
CA LEU A 16 -16.19 -21.43 3.61
C LEU A 16 -17.51 -21.24 4.40
N ALA A 17 -18.55 -22.01 4.08
CA ALA A 17 -19.81 -22.00 4.85
C ALA A 17 -19.63 -22.58 6.27
N HIS A 18 -18.70 -23.52 6.44
CA HIS A 18 -18.47 -24.24 7.70
C HIS A 18 -17.43 -23.58 8.61
N LEU A 19 -16.84 -22.45 8.18
CA LEU A 19 -15.84 -21.70 8.94
C LEU A 19 -16.35 -20.26 9.21
N PRO A 20 -17.38 -20.09 10.07
CA PRO A 20 -18.04 -18.79 10.28
C PRO A 20 -17.13 -17.72 10.89
N ALA A 21 -15.95 -18.09 11.40
CA ALA A 21 -14.94 -17.21 11.96
C ALA A 21 -13.91 -16.70 10.94
N LEU A 22 -13.91 -17.20 9.70
CA LEU A 22 -13.04 -16.68 8.65
C LEU A 22 -13.63 -15.39 8.07
N PRO A 23 -12.83 -14.32 7.93
CA PRO A 23 -13.26 -13.10 7.26
C PRO A 23 -13.78 -13.42 5.85
N ARG A 24 -14.99 -12.98 5.53
CA ARG A 24 -15.64 -13.17 4.22
C ARG A 24 -15.49 -11.94 3.33
N ASP A 25 -14.30 -11.38 3.29
CA ASP A 25 -14.06 -10.18 2.51
C ASP A 25 -13.65 -10.61 1.10
N GLY A 26 -14.63 -10.59 0.19
CA GLY A 26 -14.48 -11.05 -1.18
C GLY A 26 -13.42 -10.25 -1.94
N ASP A 27 -12.41 -10.95 -2.45
CA ASP A 27 -11.43 -10.68 -3.54
C ASP A 27 -10.81 -9.27 -3.75
N ALA A 28 -11.24 -8.23 -3.04
CA ALA A 28 -10.67 -6.89 -3.10
C ALA A 28 -9.84 -6.62 -1.82
N PRO A 29 -8.65 -6.01 -1.94
CA PRO A 29 -7.94 -5.55 -0.76
C PRO A 29 -8.80 -4.53 -0.01
N VAL A 30 -9.19 -4.88 1.22
CA VAL A 30 -9.85 -3.95 2.14
C VAL A 30 -8.79 -2.99 2.66
N PHE A 31 -8.85 -1.74 2.18
CA PHE A 31 -7.99 -0.67 2.67
C PHE A 31 -8.59 -0.05 3.93
N GLY A 32 -7.80 0.07 5.00
CA GLY A 32 -8.19 0.70 6.26
C GLY A 32 -8.37 2.22 6.14
N ALA A 33 -7.77 2.84 5.12
CA ALA A 33 -7.95 4.25 4.80
C ALA A 33 -7.74 4.53 3.30
N PRO A 34 -8.30 5.63 2.75
CA PRO A 34 -8.15 5.97 1.34
C PRO A 34 -6.71 6.12 0.85
N TRP A 35 -5.80 6.54 1.73
CA TRP A 35 -4.39 6.73 1.38
C TRP A 35 -3.67 5.40 1.11
N GLU A 36 -4.10 4.30 1.73
CA GLU A 36 -3.51 2.97 1.51
C GLU A 36 -3.77 2.48 0.08
N ALA A 37 -5.01 2.71 -0.40
CA ALA A 37 -5.38 2.45 -1.79
C ALA A 37 -4.55 3.28 -2.78
N ALA A 38 -4.31 4.55 -2.44
CA ALA A 38 -3.47 5.43 -3.26
C ALA A 38 -2.01 4.94 -3.30
N ALA A 39 -1.44 4.55 -2.17
CA ALA A 39 -0.08 4.00 -2.09
C ALA A 39 0.06 2.72 -2.93
N PHE A 40 -0.88 1.79 -2.80
CA PHE A 40 -0.93 0.58 -3.62
C PHE A 40 -1.03 0.89 -5.12
N ALA A 41 -1.93 1.80 -5.50
CA ALA A 41 -2.12 2.20 -6.89
C ALA A 41 -0.86 2.84 -7.49
N MET A 42 -0.14 3.69 -6.72
CA MET A 42 1.13 4.28 -7.13
C MET A 42 2.21 3.23 -7.34
N THR A 43 2.36 2.26 -6.43
CA THR A 43 3.30 1.13 -6.60
C THR A 43 3.02 0.38 -7.90
N LEU A 44 1.75 0.02 -8.16
CA LEU A 44 1.36 -0.68 -9.38
C LEU A 44 1.63 0.15 -10.64
N ALA A 45 1.36 1.45 -10.59
CA ALA A 45 1.60 2.36 -11.71
C ALA A 45 3.09 2.49 -12.05
N LEU A 46 3.96 2.62 -11.04
CA LEU A 46 5.42 2.68 -11.24
C LEU A 46 5.99 1.37 -11.78
N HIS A 47 5.53 0.23 -11.23
CA HIS A 47 5.92 -1.08 -11.74
C HIS A 47 5.51 -1.27 -13.21
N ARG A 48 4.25 -0.94 -13.57
CA ARG A 48 3.75 -1.02 -14.95
C ARG A 48 4.54 -0.14 -15.93
N ARG A 49 5.12 0.96 -15.43
CA ARG A 49 6.00 1.85 -16.21
C ARG A 49 7.45 1.37 -16.28
N GLY A 50 7.79 0.25 -15.65
CA GLY A 50 9.13 -0.32 -15.64
C GLY A 50 10.12 0.44 -14.76
N VAL A 51 9.65 1.26 -13.83
CA VAL A 51 10.53 2.04 -12.92
C VAL A 51 11.34 1.11 -12.01
N PHE A 52 10.73 0.00 -11.60
CA PHE A 52 11.36 -1.06 -10.82
C PHE A 52 10.73 -2.42 -11.15
N THR A 53 11.42 -3.50 -10.77
CA THR A 53 10.89 -4.87 -10.82
C THR A 53 10.23 -5.27 -9.50
N TRP A 54 9.37 -6.29 -9.53
CA TRP A 54 8.80 -6.84 -8.29
C TRP A 54 9.85 -7.38 -7.31
N ALA A 55 10.99 -7.86 -7.80
CA ALA A 55 12.08 -8.32 -6.94
C ALA A 55 12.73 -7.17 -6.18
N GLU A 56 12.99 -6.04 -6.86
CA GLU A 56 13.47 -4.82 -6.21
C GLU A 56 12.46 -4.29 -5.19
N TRP A 57 11.16 -4.26 -5.57
CA TRP A 57 10.08 -3.86 -4.66
C TRP A 57 10.04 -4.72 -3.39
N ALA A 58 10.06 -6.05 -3.54
CA ALA A 58 10.02 -6.97 -2.40
C ALA A 58 11.23 -6.79 -1.47
N ALA A 59 12.42 -6.57 -2.04
CA ALA A 59 13.63 -6.29 -1.27
C ALA A 59 13.50 -4.97 -0.47
N THR A 60 13.09 -3.87 -1.12
CA THR A 60 12.94 -2.58 -0.45
C THR A 60 11.84 -2.60 0.62
N LEU A 61 10.73 -3.30 0.38
CA LEU A 61 9.67 -3.46 1.37
C LEU A 61 10.15 -4.27 2.58
N HIS A 62 10.89 -5.36 2.34
CA HIS A 62 11.47 -6.15 3.42
C HIS A 62 12.43 -5.33 4.28
N GLU A 63 13.29 -4.52 3.67
CA GLU A 63 14.18 -3.60 4.39
C GLU A 63 13.40 -2.58 5.22
N ALA A 64 12.35 -1.97 4.67
CA ALA A 64 11.52 -1.01 5.39
C ALA A 64 10.82 -1.62 6.62
N ILE A 65 10.33 -2.86 6.50
CA ILE A 65 9.72 -3.59 7.62
C ILE A 65 10.79 -3.91 8.67
N ARG A 66 11.96 -4.42 8.25
CA ARG A 66 13.05 -4.75 9.17
C ARG A 66 13.54 -3.55 9.96
N ASP A 67 13.69 -2.40 9.32
CA ASP A 67 14.11 -1.17 9.98
C ASP A 67 13.07 -0.75 11.04
N ALA A 68 11.79 -0.77 10.70
CA ALA A 68 10.73 -0.41 11.63
C ALA A 68 10.61 -1.38 12.82
N GLN A 69 10.77 -2.68 12.58
CA GLN A 69 10.81 -3.68 13.64
C GLN A 69 12.02 -3.45 14.57
N ALA A 70 13.17 -3.07 14.04
CA ALA A 70 14.34 -2.71 14.84
C ALA A 70 14.11 -1.44 15.69
N GLU A 71 13.26 -0.53 15.23
CA GLU A 71 12.83 0.68 15.97
C GLU A 71 11.71 0.41 16.99
N GLY A 72 11.27 -0.85 17.13
CA GLY A 72 10.30 -1.28 18.14
C GLY A 72 8.86 -1.38 17.66
N ASP A 73 8.61 -1.38 16.35
CA ASP A 73 7.28 -1.67 15.80
C ASP A 73 6.87 -3.12 16.10
N PRO A 74 5.78 -3.35 16.86
CA PRO A 74 5.31 -4.68 17.19
C PRO A 74 4.64 -5.43 16.02
N ASP A 75 4.55 -4.83 14.83
CA ASP A 75 3.98 -5.43 13.60
C ASP A 75 2.54 -5.93 13.82
N ARG A 76 1.65 -5.03 14.24
CA ARG A 76 0.25 -5.34 14.55
C ARG A 76 -0.68 -5.30 13.33
N GLY A 77 -0.12 -5.19 12.12
CA GLY A 77 -0.86 -5.14 10.86
C GLY A 77 -1.44 -3.76 10.51
N ASP A 78 -1.64 -2.88 11.49
CA ASP A 78 -2.02 -1.47 11.31
C ASP A 78 -0.87 -0.59 10.79
N THR A 79 0.38 -1.08 10.89
CA THR A 79 1.59 -0.42 10.40
C THR A 79 2.03 -0.90 9.01
N TYR A 80 1.41 -1.96 8.46
CA TYR A 80 1.82 -2.57 7.20
C TYR A 80 1.87 -1.58 6.03
N TYR A 81 0.79 -0.82 5.80
CA TYR A 81 0.78 0.19 4.73
C TYR A 81 1.68 1.39 5.00
N ARG A 82 2.10 1.62 6.26
CA ARG A 82 3.14 2.62 6.55
C ARG A 82 4.50 2.12 6.07
N HIS A 83 4.85 0.85 6.30
CA HIS A 83 6.06 0.27 5.72
C HIS A 83 6.01 0.24 4.19
N TRP A 84 4.83 -0.02 3.62
CA TRP A 84 4.59 0.09 2.18
C TRP A 84 4.89 1.49 1.66
N LEU A 85 4.38 2.53 2.32
CA LEU A 85 4.63 3.92 1.95
C LEU A 85 6.12 4.27 2.06
N THR A 86 6.79 3.89 3.16
CA THR A 86 8.23 4.07 3.34
C THR A 86 9.03 3.40 2.21
N ALA A 87 8.68 2.16 1.84
CA ALA A 87 9.32 1.45 0.75
C ALA A 87 9.11 2.14 -0.61
N LEU A 88 7.90 2.66 -0.85
CA LEU A 88 7.54 3.42 -2.05
C LEU A 88 8.36 4.70 -2.17
N GLU A 89 8.50 5.48 -1.09
CA GLU A 89 9.34 6.68 -1.07
C GLU A 89 10.81 6.35 -1.33
N ARG A 90 11.33 5.31 -0.67
CA ARG A 90 12.72 4.85 -0.84
C ARG A 90 13.02 4.42 -2.27
N ILE A 91 12.20 3.55 -2.86
CA ILE A 91 12.45 3.07 -4.23
C ILE A 91 12.23 4.17 -5.26
N ALA A 92 11.25 5.06 -5.07
CA ALA A 92 11.05 6.20 -5.96
C ALA A 92 12.24 7.17 -5.93
N ALA A 93 12.82 7.41 -4.76
CA ALA A 93 14.04 8.21 -4.61
C ALA A 93 15.26 7.52 -5.24
N ALA A 94 15.46 6.22 -4.97
CA ALA A 94 16.56 5.43 -5.54
C ALA A 94 16.52 5.37 -7.08
N LYS A 95 15.31 5.38 -7.66
CA LYS A 95 15.08 5.42 -9.11
C LYS A 95 15.06 6.84 -9.70
N GLY A 96 15.32 7.88 -8.89
CA GLY A 96 15.38 9.28 -9.33
C GLY A 96 14.04 9.89 -9.73
N CYS A 97 12.92 9.29 -9.34
CA CYS A 97 11.58 9.83 -9.61
C CYS A 97 11.24 11.02 -8.68
N VAL A 98 11.84 11.03 -7.49
CA VAL A 98 11.71 12.08 -6.48
C VAL A 98 13.06 12.25 -5.77
N THR A 99 13.23 13.34 -5.03
CA THR A 99 14.35 13.52 -4.09
C THR A 99 13.82 13.49 -2.66
N SER A 100 14.64 13.04 -1.70
CA SER A 100 14.26 13.06 -0.28
C SER A 100 13.94 14.48 0.20
N GLU A 101 14.70 15.47 -0.28
CA GLU A 101 14.43 16.90 -0.04
C GLU A 101 13.07 17.32 -0.62
N GLY A 102 12.78 16.97 -1.88
CA GLY A 102 11.50 17.33 -2.51
C GLY A 102 10.29 16.67 -1.85
N LEU A 103 10.43 15.47 -1.31
CA LEU A 103 9.39 14.83 -0.48
C LEU A 103 9.17 15.60 0.82
N LEU A 104 10.26 16.00 1.50
CA LEU A 104 10.21 16.77 2.74
C LEU A 104 9.57 18.15 2.52
N GLU A 105 10.02 18.87 1.48
CA GLU A 105 9.46 20.15 1.09
C GLU A 105 7.96 20.05 0.79
N ARG A 106 7.55 18.99 0.08
CA ARG A 106 6.14 18.76 -0.25
C ARG A 106 5.32 18.50 1.02
N ARG A 107 5.82 17.68 1.94
CA ARG A 107 5.17 17.43 3.23
C ARG A 107 5.00 18.73 4.00
N ASP A 108 6.06 19.52 4.09
CA ASP A 108 6.04 20.77 4.86
C ASP A 108 5.14 21.83 4.21
N ALA A 109 5.07 21.87 2.87
CA ALA A 109 4.14 22.71 2.14
C ALA A 109 2.68 22.33 2.44
N TRP A 110 2.35 21.03 2.40
CA TRP A 110 1.03 20.52 2.78
C TRP A 110 0.68 20.87 4.22
N ASP A 111 1.61 20.69 5.16
CA ASP A 111 1.41 20.95 6.58
C ASP A 111 1.16 22.45 6.85
N ARG A 112 1.91 23.33 6.17
CA ARG A 112 1.63 24.78 6.18
C ARG A 112 0.27 25.10 5.57
N ALA A 113 -0.08 24.50 4.43
CA ALA A 113 -1.34 24.71 3.72
C ALA A 113 -2.56 24.25 4.55
N ALA A 114 -2.47 23.08 5.19
CA ALA A 114 -3.51 22.55 6.05
C ALA A 114 -3.78 23.47 7.25
N ARG A 115 -2.73 24.00 7.90
CA ARG A 115 -2.88 24.92 9.05
C ARG A 115 -3.54 26.26 8.71
N ARG A 116 -3.33 26.77 7.48
CA ARG A 116 -3.87 28.07 7.04
C ARG A 116 -5.24 27.97 6.35
N THR A 117 -5.70 26.76 6.04
CA THR A 117 -6.96 26.54 5.32
C THR A 117 -8.11 26.43 6.33
N PRO A 118 -9.13 27.32 6.27
CA PRO A 118 -10.31 27.17 7.11
C PRO A 118 -11.00 25.82 6.88
N HIS A 119 -11.57 25.23 7.93
CA HIS A 119 -12.28 23.96 7.81
C HIS A 119 -13.38 24.02 6.75
N GLY A 120 -13.43 22.99 5.90
CA GLY A 120 -14.40 22.87 4.80
C GLY A 120 -13.96 23.55 3.50
N GLN A 121 -12.81 24.23 3.45
CA GLN A 121 -12.22 24.72 2.21
C GLN A 121 -11.18 23.73 1.65
N PRO A 122 -11.01 23.65 0.31
CA PRO A 122 -9.93 22.89 -0.30
C PRO A 122 -8.55 23.39 0.15
N ILE A 123 -7.61 22.46 0.36
CA ILE A 123 -6.23 22.80 0.69
C ILE A 123 -5.47 23.02 -0.62
N GLU A 124 -4.91 24.21 -0.79
CA GLU A 124 -4.08 24.62 -1.93
C GLU A 124 -2.63 24.80 -1.46
N LEU A 125 -1.66 24.30 -2.24
CA LEU A 125 -0.21 24.33 -1.94
C LEU A 125 0.46 25.64 -2.32
#